data_AF-A0A3B0ZF89-F1
#
_entry.id   AF-A0A3B0ZF89-F1
#
_cell.length_a   1.000
_cell.length_b   1.000
_cell.length_c   1.000
_cell.angle_alpha   90.00
_cell.angle_beta   90.00
_cell.angle_gamma   90.00
#
_symmetry.space_group_name_H-M   'P 1'
#
loop_
_entity.id
_entity.type
_entity.pdbx_description
1 polymer ?
#
loop_
_entity_poly.entity_id
_entity_poly.type
_entity_poly.pdbx_seq_one_letter_code
_entity_poly.pdbx_strand_id
1 'polypeptide(L)'
;QHVPTVMSINEVVTIIKAMKGTNRLMAKFMYVGGLRLMEVVRARIHDFDFDNEKFLVRDGKGAKSRITCFPKQIHDDFHLHFEQVKSWYENDLSQGLCNTYLPHALARKYPGAPTA
;
A
#
# COMPACT_ATOMS: atom_id res chain seq x y z
N GLN A 1 -0.66 25.16 -23.00
CA GLN A 1 -0.07 24.43 -21.86
C GLN A 1 -1.03 24.54 -20.69
N HIS A 2 -1.68 23.45 -20.27
CA HIS A 2 -2.43 23.44 -19.02
C HIS A 2 -1.42 23.29 -17.88
N VAL A 3 -1.29 24.31 -17.04
CA VAL A 3 -0.58 24.16 -15.78
C VAL A 3 -1.40 23.19 -14.93
N PRO A 4 -0.80 22.12 -14.38
CA PRO A 4 -1.54 21.24 -13.48
C PRO A 4 -2.03 22.07 -12.29
N THR A 5 -3.34 22.14 -12.10
CA THR A 5 -3.94 22.74 -10.92
C THR A 5 -3.59 21.84 -9.73
N VAL A 6 -2.68 22.31 -8.89
CA VAL A 6 -2.26 21.60 -7.68
C VAL A 6 -3.06 22.13 -6.48
N MET A 7 -3.39 21.23 -5.55
CA MET A 7 -4.03 21.61 -4.29
C MET A 7 -3.03 22.30 -3.37
N SER A 8 -3.50 23.28 -2.61
CA SER A 8 -2.78 23.83 -1.47
C SER A 8 -2.66 22.83 -0.32
N ILE A 9 -1.69 23.04 0.57
CA ILE A 9 -1.50 22.21 1.77
C ILE A 9 -2.77 22.18 2.62
N ASN A 10 -3.46 23.31 2.75
CA ASN A 10 -4.69 23.41 3.56
C ASN A 10 -5.85 22.60 2.98
N GLU A 11 -6.02 22.60 1.65
CA GLU A 11 -7.03 21.78 0.97
C GLU A 11 -6.75 20.29 1.18
N VAL A 12 -5.50 19.86 1.01
CA VAL A 12 -5.09 18.46 1.22
C VAL A 12 -5.38 18.03 2.66
N VAL A 13 -4.99 18.84 3.65
CA VAL A 13 -5.23 18.55 5.06
C VAL A 13 -6.73 18.45 5.35
N THR A 14 -7.54 19.34 4.77
CA THR A 14 -9.01 19.34 4.95
C THR A 14 -9.64 18.08 4.38
N ILE A 15 -9.24 17.68 3.18
CA ILE A 15 -9.71 16.46 2.51
C ILE A 15 -9.33 15.21 3.33
N ILE A 16 -8.06 15.10 3.72
CA ILE A 16 -7.58 13.95 4.51
C ILE A 16 -8.30 13.86 5.87
N LYS A 17 -8.58 15.00 6.51
CA LYS A 17 -9.33 15.02 7.79
C LYS A 17 -10.78 14.57 7.63
N ALA A 18 -11.41 14.82 6.48
CA ALA A 18 -12.77 14.37 6.20
C ALA A 18 -12.86 12.86 5.91
N MET A 19 -11.76 12.22 5.52
CA MET A 19 -11.68 10.78 5.25
C MET A 19 -11.61 9.96 6.54
N LYS A 20 -12.00 8.67 6.46
CA LYS A 20 -11.99 7.72 7.58
C LYS A 20 -11.37 6.38 7.17
N GLY A 21 -10.90 5.63 8.17
CA GLY A 21 -10.38 4.27 8.00
C GLY A 21 -9.25 4.14 6.97
N THR A 22 -9.26 3.05 6.21
CA THR A 22 -8.23 2.71 5.19
C THR A 22 -8.11 3.79 4.12
N ASN A 23 -9.21 4.41 3.68
CA ASN A 23 -9.16 5.47 2.66
C ASN A 23 -8.34 6.68 3.13
N ARG A 24 -8.43 7.03 4.42
CA ARG A 24 -7.62 8.09 5.01
C ARG A 24 -6.13 7.71 5.01
N LEU A 25 -5.81 6.46 5.40
CA LEU A 25 -4.44 5.96 5.40
C LEU A 25 -3.84 5.96 3.99
N MET A 26 -4.60 5.46 3.00
CA MET A 26 -4.20 5.47 1.60
C MET A 26 -3.95 6.89 1.09
N ALA A 27 -4.85 7.84 1.36
CA ALA A 27 -4.69 9.23 0.94
C ALA A 27 -3.46 9.90 1.58
N LYS A 28 -3.23 9.69 2.89
CA LYS A 28 -2.01 10.14 3.57
C LYS A 28 -0.77 9.57 2.89
N PHE A 29 -0.75 8.26 2.61
CA PHE A 29 0.40 7.60 2.02
C PHE A 29 0.68 8.06 0.59
N MET A 30 -0.36 8.26 -0.21
CA MET A 30 -0.25 8.86 -1.55
C MET A 30 0.40 10.24 -1.49
N TYR A 31 -0.01 11.07 -0.52
CA TYR A 31 0.51 12.42 -0.36
C TYR A 31 1.97 12.44 0.08
N VAL A 32 2.34 11.71 1.14
CA VAL A 32 3.71 11.73 1.68
C VAL A 32 4.71 10.93 0.84
N GLY A 33 4.27 9.82 0.25
CA GLY A 33 5.10 8.93 -0.56
C GLY A 33 5.11 9.27 -2.05
N GLY A 34 4.34 10.29 -2.48
CA GLY A 34 4.23 10.63 -3.91
C GLY A 34 3.75 9.47 -4.78
N LEU A 35 2.85 8.64 -4.24
CA LEU A 35 2.41 7.40 -4.85
C LEU A 35 1.18 7.60 -5.72
N ARG A 36 1.11 6.84 -6.81
CA ARG A 36 -0.13 6.69 -7.59
C ARG A 36 -1.09 5.75 -6.87
N LEU A 37 -2.38 5.92 -7.14
CA LEU A 37 -3.43 5.08 -6.55
C LEU A 37 -3.13 3.57 -6.66
N MET A 38 -2.78 3.11 -7.85
CA MET A 38 -2.51 1.69 -8.09
C MET A 38 -1.24 1.19 -7.40
N GLU A 39 -0.28 2.08 -7.11
CA GLU A 39 0.94 1.72 -6.36
C GLU A 39 0.61 1.48 -4.88
N VAL A 40 -0.35 2.23 -4.32
CA VAL A 40 -0.84 2.02 -2.95
C VAL A 40 -1.75 0.80 -2.84
N VAL A 41 -2.70 0.64 -3.77
CA VAL A 41 -3.65 -0.50 -3.75
C VAL A 41 -2.94 -1.85 -3.90
N ARG A 42 -1.82 -1.88 -4.62
CA ARG A 42 -1.04 -3.12 -4.85
C ARG A 42 0.14 -3.28 -3.90
N ALA A 43 0.28 -2.39 -2.92
CA ALA A 43 1.34 -2.46 -1.92
C ALA A 43 1.26 -3.79 -1.16
N ARG A 44 2.42 -4.42 -0.95
CA ARG A 44 2.52 -5.64 -0.17
C ARG A 44 3.26 -5.34 1.12
N ILE A 45 2.93 -6.04 2.20
CA ILE A 45 3.50 -5.79 3.54
C ILE A 45 5.04 -5.86 3.52
N HIS A 46 5.63 -6.78 2.74
CA HIS A 46 7.10 -6.90 2.64
C HIS A 46 7.79 -5.75 1.90
N ASP A 47 7.04 -4.86 1.22
CA ASP A 47 7.60 -3.74 0.48
C ASP A 47 7.85 -2.51 1.39
N PHE A 48 7.41 -2.56 2.64
CA PHE A 48 7.60 -1.52 3.65
C PHE A 48 8.85 -1.81 4.49
N ASP A 49 9.80 -0.87 4.46
CA ASP A 49 11.02 -0.89 5.28
C ASP A 49 10.91 0.23 6.33
N PHE A 50 10.47 -0.15 7.53
CA PHE A 50 10.27 0.77 8.65
C PHE A 50 11.59 1.31 9.20
N ASP A 51 12.64 0.48 9.22
CA ASP A 51 13.94 0.85 9.79
C ASP A 51 14.63 1.92 8.93
N ASN A 52 14.55 1.79 7.61
CA ASN A 52 15.16 2.73 6.68
C ASN A 52 14.21 3.80 6.16
N GLU A 53 12.95 3.82 6.62
CA GLU A 53 11.91 4.77 6.22
C GLU A 53 11.67 4.78 4.68
N LYS A 54 11.68 3.59 4.09
CA LYS A 54 11.60 3.38 2.63
C LYS A 54 10.40 2.51 2.27
N PHE A 55 9.80 2.80 1.12
CA PHE A 55 8.80 1.93 0.50
C PHE A 55 9.23 1.55 -0.92
N LEU A 56 9.20 0.26 -1.22
CA LEU A 56 9.49 -0.27 -2.54
C LEU A 56 8.23 -0.27 -3.42
N VAL A 57 8.23 0.59 -4.44
CA VAL A 57 7.19 0.58 -5.47
C VAL A 57 7.57 -0.45 -6.54
N ARG A 58 6.82 -1.55 -6.60
CA ARG A 58 6.94 -2.56 -7.66
C ARG A 58 6.24 -2.14 -8.93
N ASP A 59 6.74 -2.60 -10.07
CA ASP A 59 6.12 -2.47 -11.39
C ASP A 59 5.64 -1.04 -11.69
N GLY A 60 6.49 -0.06 -11.37
CA GLY A 60 6.29 1.31 -11.81
C GLY A 60 6.27 1.42 -13.33
N LYS A 61 6.03 2.62 -13.85
CA LYS A 61 5.99 2.88 -15.29
C LYS A 61 7.22 2.26 -16.00
N GLY A 62 6.95 1.37 -16.97
CA GLY A 62 8.00 0.63 -17.70
C GLY A 62 8.57 -0.58 -16.96
N ALA A 63 7.83 -1.18 -16.01
CA ALA A 63 8.23 -2.33 -15.20
C ALA A 63 9.52 -2.10 -14.37
N LYS A 64 9.79 -0.83 -14.04
CA LYS A 64 10.93 -0.46 -13.18
C LYS A 64 10.43 -0.25 -11.76
N SER A 65 11.10 -0.92 -10.82
CA SER A 65 10.88 -0.67 -9.40
C SER A 65 11.63 0.59 -8.97
N ARG A 66 11.06 1.34 -8.01
CA ARG A 66 11.71 2.50 -7.40
C ARG A 66 11.46 2.51 -5.89
N ILE A 67 12.33 3.18 -5.16
CA ILE A 67 12.14 3.43 -3.73
C ILE A 67 11.51 4.83 -3.56
N THR A 68 10.57 4.95 -2.66
CA THR A 68 10.00 6.24 -2.23
C THR A 68 10.08 6.40 -0.71
N CYS A 69 9.79 7.61 -0.23
CA CYS A 69 9.77 7.94 1.18
C CYS A 69 8.61 7.25 1.91
N PHE A 70 8.90 6.69 3.09
CA PHE A 70 7.92 6.14 4.01
C PHE A 70 8.22 6.66 5.42
N PRO A 71 7.80 7.91 5.71
CA PRO A 71 8.29 8.63 6.86
C PRO A 71 7.61 8.16 8.16
N LYS A 72 8.31 8.29 9.29
CA LYS A 72 7.86 7.79 10.60
C LYS A 72 6.47 8.24 11.04
N GLN A 73 6.00 9.40 10.62
CA GLN A 73 4.69 9.94 11.06
C GLN A 73 3.49 9.09 10.65
N ILE A 74 3.65 8.17 9.69
CA ILE A 74 2.58 7.25 9.27
C ILE A 74 2.81 5.80 9.73
N HIS A 75 3.91 5.49 10.41
CA HIS A 75 4.25 4.13 10.81
C HIS A 75 3.19 3.53 11.74
N ASP A 76 2.76 4.27 12.76
CA ASP A 76 1.74 3.80 13.71
C ASP A 76 0.40 3.48 13.03
N ASP A 77 -0.03 4.33 12.07
CA ASP A 77 -1.24 4.10 11.29
C ASP A 77 -1.13 2.79 10.48
N PHE A 78 0.07 2.49 9.94
CA PHE A 78 0.33 1.27 9.18
C PHE A 78 0.45 0.04 10.08
N HIS A 79 1.06 0.14 11.26
CA HIS A 79 1.11 -0.96 12.23
C HIS A 79 -0.30 -1.41 12.63
N LEU A 80 -1.17 -0.46 12.98
CA LEU A 80 -2.57 -0.76 13.31
C LEU A 80 -3.31 -1.40 12.13
N HIS A 81 -3.08 -0.90 10.91
CA HIS A 81 -3.67 -1.48 9.72
C HIS A 81 -3.18 -2.93 9.47
N PHE A 82 -1.88 -3.20 9.67
CA PHE A 82 -1.32 -4.53 9.50
C PHE A 82 -1.81 -5.52 10.54
N GLU A 83 -2.04 -5.10 11.78
CA GLU A 83 -2.69 -5.94 12.79
C GLU A 83 -4.11 -6.35 12.36
N GLN A 84 -4.89 -5.41 11.82
CA GLN A 84 -6.23 -5.70 11.29
C GLN A 84 -6.17 -6.68 10.11
N VAL A 85 -5.27 -6.44 9.15
CA VAL A 85 -5.09 -7.32 7.99
C VAL A 85 -4.64 -8.72 8.41
N LYS A 86 -3.76 -8.81 9.41
CA LYS A 86 -3.32 -10.10 9.98
C LYS A 86 -4.49 -10.85 10.62
N SER A 87 -5.34 -10.16 11.37
CA SER A 87 -6.54 -10.78 11.96
C SER A 87 -7.51 -11.32 10.90
N TRP A 88 -7.72 -10.57 9.81
CA TRP A 88 -8.52 -11.05 8.68
C TRP A 88 -7.89 -12.27 8.02
N TYR A 89 -6.57 -12.23 7.78
CA TYR A 89 -5.84 -13.35 7.20
C TYR A 89 -5.92 -14.63 8.06
N GLU A 90 -5.75 -14.51 9.38
CA GLU A 90 -5.86 -15.65 10.30
C GLU A 90 -7.28 -16.24 10.31
N ASN A 91 -8.30 -15.39 10.22
CA ASN A 91 -9.68 -15.82 10.09
C ASN A 91 -9.92 -16.58 8.77
N ASP A 92 -9.51 -16.01 7.64
CA ASP A 92 -9.63 -16.63 6.32
C ASP A 92 -8.87 -17.95 6.24
N LEU A 93 -7.70 -18.03 6.90
CA LEU A 93 -6.90 -19.25 7.02
C LEU A 93 -7.65 -20.35 7.78
N SER A 94 -8.32 -20.01 8.88
CA SER A 94 -9.12 -20.97 9.65
C SER A 94 -10.32 -21.53 8.87
N GLN A 95 -10.81 -20.77 7.89
CA GLN A 95 -11.92 -21.15 7.02
C GLN A 95 -11.47 -21.83 5.71
N GLY A 96 -10.15 -21.92 5.46
CA GLY A 96 -9.60 -22.44 4.21
C GLY A 96 -9.87 -21.56 2.99
N LEU A 97 -10.19 -20.28 3.20
CA LEU A 97 -10.51 -19.29 2.16
C LEU A 97 -9.32 -18.41 1.75
N CYS A 98 -8.19 -18.56 2.45
CA CYS A 98 -7.03 -17.71 2.25
C CYS A 98 -6.42 -17.91 0.86
N ASN A 99 -6.60 -16.94 -0.04
CA ASN A 99 -6.02 -16.91 -1.39
C ASN A 99 -5.25 -15.61 -1.62
N THR A 100 -4.16 -15.66 -2.39
CA THR A 100 -3.44 -14.45 -2.80
C THR A 100 -3.25 -14.43 -4.31
N TYR A 101 -3.29 -13.24 -4.90
CA TYR A 101 -2.92 -13.07 -6.29
C TYR A 101 -1.42 -13.35 -6.49
N LEU A 102 -1.12 -14.37 -7.28
CA LEU A 102 0.24 -14.75 -7.67
C LEU A 102 0.47 -14.38 -9.14
N PRO A 103 1.41 -13.46 -9.44
CA PRO A 103 1.80 -13.17 -10.82
C PRO A 103 2.37 -14.44 -11.47
N HIS A 104 2.08 -14.65 -12.76
CA HIS A 104 2.37 -15.88 -13.52
C HIS A 104 3.66 -16.64 -13.16
N ALA A 105 4.81 -15.96 -13.12
CA ALA A 105 6.09 -16.60 -12.81
C ALA A 105 6.16 -17.11 -11.35
N LEU A 106 5.52 -16.39 -10.43
CA LEU A 106 5.44 -16.74 -9.02
C LEU A 106 4.49 -17.92 -8.78
N ALA A 107 3.35 -17.95 -9.48
CA ALA A 107 2.41 -19.08 -9.44
C ALA A 107 3.08 -20.39 -9.91
N ARG A 108 3.90 -20.32 -10.98
CA ARG A 108 4.67 -21.47 -11.45
C ARG A 108 5.72 -21.93 -10.43
N LYS A 109 6.37 -20.99 -9.74
CA LYS A 109 7.38 -21.30 -8.73
C LYS A 109 6.78 -21.95 -7.47
N TYR A 110 5.55 -21.57 -7.11
CA TYR A 110 4.86 -22.06 -5.92
C TYR A 110 3.49 -22.67 -6.28
N PRO A 111 3.47 -23.88 -6.84
CA PRO A 111 2.23 -24.52 -7.31
C PRO A 111 1.25 -24.89 -6.17
N GLY A 112 1.75 -25.05 -4.94
CA GLY A 112 0.94 -25.30 -3.75
C GLY A 112 0.49 -24.04 -3.00
N ALA A 113 0.79 -22.85 -3.54
CA ALA A 113 0.34 -21.62 -2.92
C ALA A 113 -1.16 -21.40 -3.19
N PRO A 114 -1.93 -20.91 -2.21
CA PRO A 114 -3.35 -20.66 -2.40
C PRO A 114 -3.59 -19.64 -3.51
N THR A 115 -4.23 -20.09 -4.58
CA THR A 115 -4.48 -19.28 -5.78
C THR A 115 -5.96 -18.91 -5.79
N ALA A 116 -6.26 -17.62 -5.94
CA ALA A 116 -7.63 -17.15 -6.17
C ALA A 116 -8.06 -17.43 -7.61
#